data_AF-A0A6L7MVC9-F1
#
_entry.id   AF-A0A6L7MVC9-F1
#
_cell.length_a   1.000
_cell.length_b   1.000
_cell.length_c   1.000
_cell.angle_alpha   90.00
_cell.angle_beta   90.00
_cell.angle_gamma   90.00
#
_symmetry.space_group_name_H-M   'P 1'
#
loop_
_entity.id
_entity.type
_entity.pdbx_description
1 polymer ?
#
loop_
_entity_poly.entity_id
_entity_poly.type
_entity_poly.pdbx_seq_one_letter_code
_entity_poly.pdbx_strand_id
1 'polypeptide(L)'
;MTTAVLDTLRCAQTLKTAGFTQEQAEATAQVLGDALSDVATKADVDRLEAKIDDVASTATTNLDQAVAGLEAKIDQAVSTASTNLDHAVAGLEAKIDSLDHKFETKFDAVNQRLDSMETSTQKQFASVQEQLGSFRDQFRHQARVTYILLGIIAGLVFGSLVAPYLPWDRTPAATPAAAESPAAAPEAHSPPAQTGAEGEPLVNPAEPPPPSSAS
;
A
#
# COMPACT_ATOMS: atom_id res chain seq x y z
N MET A 1 34.67 -3.65 -79.95
CA MET A 1 34.59 -5.12 -79.86
C MET A 1 33.94 -5.61 -81.14
N THR A 2 34.70 -6.20 -82.04
CA THR A 2 34.18 -6.84 -83.26
C THR A 2 33.34 -8.04 -82.84
N THR A 3 32.03 -8.00 -83.08
CA THR A 3 31.19 -9.19 -82.94
C THR A 3 31.66 -10.19 -83.98
N ALA A 4 32.26 -11.29 -83.51
CA ALA A 4 32.66 -12.38 -84.38
C ALA A 4 31.39 -13.12 -84.82
N VAL A 5 30.71 -12.58 -85.82
CA VAL A 5 29.65 -13.30 -86.53
C VAL A 5 30.34 -14.41 -87.31
N LEU A 6 29.89 -15.65 -87.13
CA LEU A 6 30.42 -16.78 -87.89
C LEU A 6 30.17 -16.51 -89.39
N ASP A 7 31.25 -16.36 -90.14
CA ASP A 7 31.20 -16.32 -91.60
C ASP A 7 31.07 -17.75 -92.13
N THR A 8 29.83 -18.17 -92.36
CA THR A 8 29.49 -19.51 -92.86
C THR A 8 30.10 -19.80 -94.23
N LEU A 9 30.27 -18.78 -95.08
CA LEU A 9 30.91 -18.93 -96.39
C LEU A 9 32.41 -19.21 -96.24
N ARG A 10 33.10 -18.43 -95.42
CA ARG A 10 34.52 -18.64 -95.11
C ARG A 10 34.77 -19.96 -94.38
N CYS A 11 33.85 -20.37 -93.51
CA CYS A 11 33.88 -21.68 -92.84
C CYS A 11 33.80 -22.83 -93.86
N ALA A 12 32.81 -22.80 -94.77
CA ALA A 12 32.67 -23.81 -95.83
C ALA A 12 33.90 -23.85 -96.77
N GLN A 13 34.45 -22.71 -97.14
CA GLN A 13 35.67 -22.63 -97.97
C GLN A 13 36.91 -23.23 -97.26
N THR A 14 37.02 -23.04 -95.95
CA THR A 14 38.10 -23.60 -95.13
C THR A 14 37.97 -25.13 -95.02
N LEU A 15 36.75 -25.64 -94.83
CA LEU A 15 36.50 -27.08 -94.82
C LEU A 15 36.81 -27.73 -96.18
N LYS A 16 36.46 -27.08 -97.29
CA LYS A 16 36.79 -27.55 -98.65
C LYS A 16 38.30 -27.64 -98.88
N THR A 17 39.06 -26.65 -98.41
CA THR A 17 40.53 -26.66 -98.51
C THR A 17 41.17 -27.71 -97.59
N ALA A 18 40.48 -28.13 -96.53
CA ALA A 18 40.87 -29.24 -95.66
C ALA A 18 40.50 -30.64 -96.20
N GLY A 19 39.89 -30.74 -97.38
CA GLY A 19 39.60 -32.01 -98.06
C GLY A 19 38.16 -32.54 -97.92
N PHE A 20 37.25 -31.77 -97.30
CA PHE A 20 35.82 -32.10 -97.27
C PHE A 20 35.18 -31.88 -98.66
N THR A 21 34.14 -32.66 -98.99
CA THR A 21 33.35 -32.37 -100.20
C THR A 21 32.59 -31.06 -100.04
N GLN A 22 32.19 -30.44 -101.15
CA GLN A 22 31.43 -29.19 -101.11
C GLN A 22 30.14 -29.32 -100.29
N GLU A 23 29.37 -30.39 -100.51
CA GLU A 23 28.12 -30.64 -99.78
C GLU A 23 28.36 -30.85 -98.27
N GLN A 24 29.43 -31.56 -97.88
CA GLN A 24 29.80 -31.74 -96.47
C GLN A 24 30.21 -30.43 -95.81
N ALA A 25 30.99 -29.60 -96.52
CA ALA A 25 31.47 -28.31 -96.03
C ALA A 25 30.32 -27.31 -95.83
N GLU A 26 29.40 -27.24 -96.79
CA GLU A 26 28.20 -26.38 -96.71
C GLU A 26 27.25 -26.84 -95.61
N ALA A 27 26.94 -28.14 -95.53
CA ALA A 27 26.06 -28.68 -94.49
C ALA A 27 26.65 -28.47 -93.08
N THR A 28 27.96 -28.65 -92.89
CA THR A 28 28.61 -28.43 -91.59
C THR A 28 28.63 -26.95 -91.21
N ALA A 29 28.93 -26.06 -92.16
CA ALA A 29 28.91 -24.62 -91.92
C ALA A 29 27.48 -24.13 -91.59
N GLN A 30 26.46 -24.66 -92.28
CA GLN A 30 25.07 -24.32 -92.02
C GLN A 30 24.62 -24.77 -90.63
N VAL A 31 24.85 -26.04 -90.26
CA VAL A 31 24.52 -26.55 -88.92
C VAL A 31 25.26 -25.77 -87.82
N LEU A 32 26.53 -25.41 -88.04
CA LEU A 32 27.30 -24.61 -87.09
C LEU A 32 26.77 -23.18 -86.99
N GLY A 33 26.33 -22.58 -88.11
CA GLY A 33 25.70 -21.27 -88.14
C GLY A 33 24.38 -21.23 -87.38
N ASP A 34 23.51 -22.22 -87.64
CA ASP A 34 22.22 -22.37 -86.94
C ASP A 34 22.42 -22.66 -85.45
N ALA A 35 23.43 -23.44 -85.07
CA ALA A 35 23.75 -23.71 -83.67
C ALA A 35 24.28 -22.48 -82.92
N LEU A 36 24.98 -21.57 -83.61
CA LEU A 36 25.55 -20.35 -83.01
C LEU A 36 24.60 -19.15 -83.06
N SER A 37 23.53 -19.17 -83.86
CA SER A 37 22.59 -18.05 -83.96
C SER A 37 21.78 -17.81 -82.67
N ASP A 38 21.55 -18.86 -81.88
CA ASP A 38 20.77 -18.80 -80.63
C ASP A 38 21.66 -18.70 -79.37
N VAL A 39 22.98 -18.69 -79.51
CA VAL A 39 23.90 -18.61 -78.37
C VAL A 39 24.11 -17.15 -77.98
N ALA A 40 23.91 -16.85 -76.68
CA ALA A 40 24.21 -15.53 -76.12
C ALA A 40 25.66 -15.12 -76.41
N THR A 41 25.83 -13.90 -76.92
CA THR A 41 27.14 -13.36 -77.21
C THR A 41 27.79 -12.83 -75.94
N LYS A 42 29.12 -12.61 -75.99
CA LYS A 42 29.82 -11.92 -74.90
C LYS A 42 29.19 -10.56 -74.56
N ALA A 43 28.72 -9.81 -75.57
CA ALA A 43 28.08 -8.53 -75.35
C ALA A 43 26.76 -8.64 -74.56
N ASP A 44 26.01 -9.73 -74.76
CA ASP A 44 24.79 -10.01 -73.99
C ASP A 44 25.12 -10.33 -72.53
N VAL A 45 26.18 -11.11 -72.31
CA VAL A 45 26.66 -11.44 -70.96
C VAL A 45 27.16 -10.19 -70.24
N ASP A 46 28.03 -9.38 -70.88
CA ASP A 46 28.54 -8.13 -70.30
C ASP A 46 27.37 -7.17 -69.97
N ARG A 47 26.33 -7.13 -70.82
CA ARG A 47 25.11 -6.35 -70.57
C ARG A 47 24.31 -6.89 -69.39
N LEU A 48 24.18 -8.21 -69.26
CA LEU A 48 23.48 -8.84 -68.14
C LEU A 48 24.23 -8.62 -66.82
N GLU A 49 25.56 -8.73 -66.82
CA GLU A 49 26.42 -8.44 -65.66
C GLU A 49 26.21 -6.99 -65.19
N ALA A 50 26.28 -6.02 -66.11
CA ALA A 50 26.01 -4.61 -65.77
C ALA A 50 24.60 -4.38 -65.21
N LYS A 51 23.58 -5.07 -65.73
CA LYS A 51 22.22 -4.98 -65.19
C LYS A 51 22.08 -5.63 -63.82
N ILE A 52 22.80 -6.72 -63.56
CA ILE A 52 22.82 -7.39 -62.26
C ILE A 52 23.48 -6.48 -61.22
N ASP A 53 24.60 -5.85 -61.56
CA ASP A 53 25.30 -4.91 -60.69
C ASP A 53 24.43 -3.70 -60.36
N ASP A 54 23.73 -3.14 -61.35
CA ASP A 54 22.82 -2.01 -61.15
C ASP A 54 21.63 -2.36 -60.23
N VAL A 55 21.03 -3.55 -60.44
CA VAL A 55 19.95 -4.06 -59.58
C VAL A 55 20.47 -4.30 -58.16
N ALA A 56 21.65 -4.91 -58.00
CA ALA A 56 22.22 -5.19 -56.69
C ALA A 56 22.54 -3.89 -55.93
N SER A 57 23.13 -2.91 -56.61
CA SER A 57 23.43 -1.58 -56.06
C SER A 57 22.17 -0.84 -55.63
N THR A 58 21.15 -0.84 -56.50
CA THR A 58 19.84 -0.22 -56.21
C THR A 58 19.14 -0.89 -55.04
N ALA A 59 19.14 -2.23 -55.01
CA ALA A 59 18.53 -2.99 -53.92
C ALA A 59 19.21 -2.73 -52.58
N THR A 60 20.54 -2.69 -52.57
CA THR A 60 21.34 -2.37 -51.37
C THR A 60 21.00 -0.98 -50.86
N THR A 61 21.00 0.02 -51.74
CA THR A 61 20.67 1.42 -51.39
C THR A 61 19.25 1.53 -50.81
N ASN A 62 18.28 0.86 -51.42
CA ASN A 62 16.89 0.89 -50.93
C ASN A 62 16.74 0.20 -49.57
N LEU A 63 17.48 -0.90 -49.33
CA LEU A 63 17.50 -1.57 -48.03
C LEU A 63 18.13 -0.69 -46.96
N ASP A 64 19.26 -0.04 -47.24
CA ASP A 64 19.92 0.87 -46.31
C ASP A 64 18.99 2.04 -45.92
N GLN A 65 18.29 2.61 -46.90
CA GLN A 65 17.30 3.67 -46.64
C GLN A 65 16.11 3.16 -45.81
N ALA A 66 15.62 1.96 -46.09
CA ALA A 66 14.53 1.36 -45.32
C ALA A 66 14.94 1.08 -43.87
N VAL A 67 16.15 0.55 -43.65
CA VAL A 67 16.72 0.30 -42.32
C VAL A 67 16.87 1.62 -41.56
N ALA A 68 17.50 2.63 -42.14
CA ALA A 68 17.64 3.94 -41.50
C ALA A 68 16.28 4.58 -41.15
N GLY A 69 15.28 4.41 -42.04
CA GLY A 69 13.91 4.86 -41.79
C GLY A 69 13.21 4.11 -40.66
N LEU A 70 13.48 2.82 -40.48
CA LEU A 70 12.97 2.02 -39.37
C LEU A 70 13.66 2.37 -38.06
N GLU A 71 14.98 2.54 -38.05
CA GLU A 71 15.76 2.99 -36.88
C GLU A 71 15.22 4.32 -36.35
N ALA A 72 15.04 5.31 -37.22
CA ALA A 72 14.48 6.61 -36.82
C ALA A 72 13.06 6.51 -36.24
N LYS A 73 12.21 5.64 -36.79
CA LYS A 73 10.85 5.40 -36.27
C LYS A 73 10.88 4.71 -34.91
N ILE A 74 11.81 3.78 -34.70
CA ILE A 74 12.01 3.10 -33.42
C ILE A 74 12.46 4.10 -32.37
N ASP A 75 13.45 4.95 -32.67
CA ASP A 75 13.94 5.98 -31.75
C ASP A 75 12.81 6.95 -31.34
N GLN A 76 12.01 7.40 -32.32
CA GLN A 76 10.86 8.25 -32.05
C GLN A 76 9.82 7.56 -31.16
N ALA A 77 9.52 6.29 -31.43
CA ALA A 77 8.57 5.51 -30.65
C ALA A 77 9.04 5.32 -29.21
N VAL A 78 10.33 4.99 -29.02
CA VAL A 78 10.95 4.83 -27.69
C VAL A 78 10.92 6.15 -26.92
N SER A 79 11.28 7.27 -27.54
CA SER A 79 11.25 8.60 -26.90
C SER A 79 9.83 9.01 -26.48
N THR A 80 8.84 8.74 -27.35
CA THR A 80 7.43 9.02 -27.05
C THR A 80 6.93 8.14 -25.90
N ALA A 81 7.27 6.85 -25.91
CA ALA A 81 6.90 5.91 -24.86
C ALA A 81 7.50 6.33 -23.51
N SER A 82 8.78 6.72 -23.48
CA SER A 82 9.46 7.20 -22.26
C SER A 82 8.74 8.41 -21.68
N THR A 83 8.50 9.44 -22.50
CA THR A 83 7.80 10.66 -22.09
C THR A 83 6.41 10.36 -21.51
N ASN A 84 5.65 9.47 -22.15
CA ASN A 84 4.32 9.08 -21.66
C ASN A 84 4.40 8.33 -20.32
N LEU A 85 5.42 7.49 -20.13
CA LEU A 85 5.66 6.78 -18.88
C LEU A 85 6.00 7.76 -17.75
N ASP A 86 6.87 8.74 -18.02
CA ASP A 86 7.25 9.79 -17.06
C ASP A 86 6.01 10.60 -16.63
N HIS A 87 5.15 10.98 -17.57
CA HIS A 87 3.89 11.66 -17.26
C HIS A 87 2.93 10.78 -16.44
N ALA A 88 2.83 9.50 -16.75
CA ALA A 88 1.98 8.57 -16.01
C ALA A 88 2.47 8.39 -14.56
N VAL A 89 3.79 8.26 -14.37
CA VAL A 89 4.42 8.16 -13.04
C VAL A 89 4.17 9.43 -12.24
N ALA A 90 4.48 10.61 -12.79
CA ALA A 90 4.23 11.88 -12.10
C ALA A 90 2.73 12.08 -11.75
N GLY A 91 1.83 11.63 -12.63
CA GLY A 91 0.39 11.66 -12.38
C GLY A 91 -0.07 10.69 -11.27
N LEU A 92 0.62 9.56 -11.09
CA LEU A 92 0.37 8.63 -10.00
C LEU A 92 0.94 9.14 -8.67
N GLU A 93 2.15 9.69 -8.67
CA GLU A 93 2.77 10.32 -7.50
C GLU A 93 1.85 11.42 -6.93
N ALA A 94 1.38 12.34 -7.78
CA ALA A 94 0.46 13.40 -7.35
C ALA A 94 -0.88 12.86 -6.79
N LYS A 95 -1.36 11.73 -7.30
CA LYS A 95 -2.58 11.08 -6.77
C LYS A 95 -2.33 10.43 -5.43
N ILE A 96 -1.17 9.81 -5.23
CA ILE A 96 -0.75 9.22 -3.95
C ILE A 96 -0.64 10.33 -2.90
N ASP A 97 0.08 11.42 -3.20
CA ASP A 97 0.21 12.57 -2.29
C ASP A 97 -1.18 13.14 -1.91
N SER A 98 -2.08 13.24 -2.88
CA SER A 98 -3.46 13.69 -2.62
C SER A 98 -4.25 12.73 -1.72
N LEU A 99 -4.03 11.42 -1.86
CA LEU A 99 -4.66 10.41 -1.01
C LEU A 99 -4.08 10.43 0.40
N ASP A 100 -2.76 10.56 0.55
CA ASP A 100 -2.10 10.66 1.85
C ASP A 100 -2.61 11.86 2.63
N HIS A 101 -2.68 13.05 2.00
CA HIS A 101 -3.27 14.23 2.62
C HIS A 101 -4.74 14.04 3.03
N LYS A 102 -5.53 13.35 2.21
CA LYS A 102 -6.93 13.04 2.55
C LYS A 102 -7.04 12.07 3.72
N PHE A 103 -6.15 11.09 3.82
CA PHE A 103 -6.12 10.16 4.94
C PHE A 103 -5.70 10.87 6.21
N GLU A 104 -4.64 11.69 6.17
CA GLU A 104 -4.19 12.49 7.32
C GLU A 104 -5.35 13.35 7.86
N THR A 105 -6.00 14.11 6.98
CA THR A 105 -7.15 14.96 7.35
C THR A 105 -8.30 14.14 7.98
N LYS A 106 -8.55 12.94 7.45
CA LYS A 106 -9.59 12.06 8.00
C LYS A 106 -9.21 11.48 9.36
N PHE A 107 -7.94 11.12 9.56
CA PHE A 107 -7.44 10.66 10.85
C PHE A 107 -7.55 11.76 11.91
N ASP A 108 -7.14 12.99 11.59
CA ASP A 108 -7.31 14.15 12.48
C ASP A 108 -8.78 14.37 12.86
N ALA A 109 -9.68 14.32 11.88
CA ALA A 109 -11.12 14.45 12.14
C ALA A 109 -11.68 13.32 13.01
N VAL A 110 -11.18 12.10 12.85
CA VAL A 110 -11.55 10.94 13.69
C VAL A 110 -11.03 11.12 15.11
N ASN A 111 -9.78 11.53 15.29
CA ASN A 111 -9.19 11.81 16.60
C ASN A 111 -9.98 12.89 17.35
N GLN A 112 -10.29 14.01 16.66
CA GLN A 112 -11.10 15.07 17.24
C GLN A 112 -12.51 14.59 17.66
N ARG A 113 -13.11 13.69 16.88
CA ARG A 113 -14.40 13.09 17.22
C ARG A 113 -14.31 12.15 18.43
N LEU A 114 -13.21 11.41 18.55
CA LEU A 114 -12.94 10.56 19.72
C LEU A 114 -12.76 11.42 20.98
N ASP A 115 -11.96 12.48 20.93
CA ASP A 115 -11.77 13.41 22.07
C ASP A 115 -13.09 14.05 22.52
N SER A 116 -13.91 14.44 21.54
CA SER A 116 -15.23 15.00 21.79
C SER A 116 -16.18 13.98 22.44
N MET A 117 -16.09 12.72 22.00
CA MET A 117 -16.87 11.62 22.57
C MET A 117 -16.41 11.31 24.00
N GLU A 118 -15.11 11.21 24.26
CA GLU A 118 -14.54 11.01 25.59
C GLU A 118 -15.01 12.10 26.56
N THR A 119 -14.88 13.37 26.14
CA THR A 119 -15.33 14.52 26.93
C THR A 119 -16.84 14.45 27.23
N SER A 120 -17.65 14.07 26.23
CA SER A 120 -19.10 13.92 26.40
C SER A 120 -19.44 12.80 27.39
N THR A 121 -18.79 11.64 27.26
CA THR A 121 -18.96 10.51 28.17
C THR A 121 -18.53 10.86 29.60
N GLN A 122 -17.41 11.58 29.77
CA GLN A 122 -16.96 12.05 31.08
C GLN A 122 -17.98 12.99 31.72
N LYS A 123 -18.54 13.94 30.95
CA LYS A 123 -19.62 14.83 31.42
C LYS A 123 -20.88 14.05 31.80
N GLN A 124 -21.27 13.05 31.01
CA GLN A 124 -22.41 12.18 31.33
C GLN A 124 -22.17 11.42 32.64
N PHE A 125 -20.98 10.84 32.84
CA PHE A 125 -20.64 10.13 34.06
C PHE A 125 -20.65 11.04 35.28
N ALA A 126 -20.06 12.24 35.18
CA ALA A 126 -20.10 13.24 36.25
C ALA A 126 -21.54 13.64 36.62
N SER A 127 -22.39 13.87 35.62
CA SER A 127 -23.81 14.16 35.82
C SER A 127 -24.55 13.02 36.51
N VAL A 128 -24.32 11.77 36.10
CA VAL A 128 -24.90 10.58 36.75
C VAL A 128 -24.41 10.46 38.20
N GLN A 129 -23.13 10.71 38.47
CA GLN A 129 -22.56 10.68 39.81
C GLN A 129 -23.19 11.75 40.72
N GLU A 130 -23.42 12.95 40.20
CA GLU A 130 -24.10 14.04 40.92
C GLU A 130 -25.58 13.71 41.20
N GLN A 131 -26.31 13.19 40.21
CA GLN A 131 -27.69 12.73 40.38
C GLN A 131 -27.79 11.63 41.44
N LEU A 132 -26.90 10.64 41.41
CA LEU A 132 -26.87 9.56 42.39
C LEU A 132 -26.49 10.08 43.79
N GLY A 133 -25.59 11.07 43.86
CA GLY A 133 -25.23 11.77 45.09
C GLY A 133 -26.42 12.45 45.75
N SER A 134 -27.12 13.31 45.00
CA SER A 134 -28.29 14.02 45.48
C SER A 134 -29.45 13.08 45.84
N PHE A 135 -29.67 12.03 45.05
CA PHE A 135 -30.65 10.98 45.36
C PHE A 135 -30.33 10.29 46.69
N ARG A 136 -29.08 9.84 46.89
CA ARG A 136 -28.64 9.23 48.14
C ARG A 136 -28.79 10.18 49.34
N ASP A 137 -28.52 11.47 49.16
CA ASP A 137 -28.74 12.48 50.20
C ASP A 137 -30.22 12.64 50.55
N GLN A 138 -31.11 12.62 49.55
CA GLN A 138 -32.56 12.58 49.77
C GLN A 138 -32.97 11.36 50.58
N PHE A 139 -32.48 10.15 50.24
CA PHE A 139 -32.74 8.94 51.02
C PHE A 139 -32.22 9.04 52.45
N ARG A 140 -31.00 9.55 52.65
CA ARG A 140 -30.45 9.75 54.00
C ARG A 140 -31.28 10.76 54.80
N HIS A 141 -31.75 11.82 54.17
CA HIS A 141 -32.60 12.80 54.84
C HIS A 141 -33.95 12.20 55.23
N GLN A 142 -34.61 11.50 54.31
CA GLN A 142 -35.87 10.79 54.58
C GLN A 142 -35.69 9.75 55.69
N ALA A 143 -34.67 8.88 55.59
CA ALA A 143 -34.38 7.88 56.61
C ALA A 143 -34.11 8.50 58.00
N ARG A 144 -33.37 9.61 58.07
CA ARG A 144 -33.13 10.34 59.33
C ARG A 144 -34.42 10.92 59.90
N VAL A 145 -35.21 11.61 59.08
CA VAL A 145 -36.48 12.22 59.52
C VAL A 145 -37.44 11.14 60.01
N THR A 146 -37.61 10.06 59.24
CA THR A 146 -38.43 8.91 59.64
C THR A 146 -37.92 8.27 60.93
N TYR A 147 -36.61 8.05 61.07
CA TYR A 147 -36.01 7.47 62.27
C TYR A 147 -36.21 8.36 63.51
N ILE A 148 -36.04 9.68 63.39
CA ILE A 148 -36.31 10.64 64.47
C ILE A 148 -37.80 10.60 64.87
N LEU A 149 -38.72 10.63 63.90
CA LEU A 149 -40.16 10.56 64.17
C LEU A 149 -40.55 9.25 64.89
N LEU A 150 -40.04 8.11 64.41
CA LEU A 150 -40.26 6.81 65.06
C LEU A 150 -39.67 6.79 66.48
N GLY A 151 -38.48 7.36 66.70
CA GLY A 151 -37.85 7.47 68.01
C GLY A 151 -38.66 8.33 69.00
N ILE A 152 -39.22 9.47 68.53
CA ILE A 152 -40.11 10.31 69.34
C ILE A 152 -41.38 9.53 69.74
N ILE A 153 -42.04 8.86 68.78
CA ILE A 153 -43.24 8.07 69.05
C ILE A 153 -42.94 6.92 70.01
N ALA A 154 -41.85 6.17 69.79
CA ALA A 154 -41.43 5.09 70.66
C ALA A 154 -41.11 5.60 72.09
N GLY A 155 -40.45 6.75 72.22
CA GLY A 155 -40.19 7.40 73.51
C GLY A 155 -41.46 7.83 74.24
N LEU A 156 -42.43 8.39 73.53
CA LEU A 156 -43.75 8.75 74.10
C LEU A 156 -44.53 7.52 74.56
N VAL A 157 -44.53 6.45 73.76
CA VAL A 157 -45.19 5.18 74.11
C VAL A 157 -44.49 4.53 75.31
N PHE A 158 -43.16 4.40 75.29
CA PHE A 158 -42.38 3.83 76.39
C PHE A 158 -42.52 4.64 77.68
N GLY A 159 -42.45 5.97 77.59
CA GLY A 159 -42.69 6.88 78.71
C GLY A 159 -44.11 6.75 79.29
N SER A 160 -45.13 6.51 78.46
CA SER A 160 -46.51 6.34 78.95
C SER A 160 -46.77 4.94 79.54
N LEU A 161 -46.13 3.90 78.98
CA LEU A 161 -46.39 2.51 79.35
C LEU A 161 -45.51 2.02 80.51
N VAL A 162 -44.26 2.50 80.61
CA VAL A 162 -43.26 2.01 81.57
C VAL A 162 -43.07 2.97 82.76
N ALA A 163 -43.26 4.29 82.60
CA ALA A 163 -43.15 5.24 83.71
C ALA A 163 -44.07 4.97 84.92
N PRO A 164 -45.27 4.36 84.78
CA PRO A 164 -46.07 3.95 85.93
C PRO A 164 -45.47 2.81 86.76
N TYR A 165 -44.50 2.06 86.22
CA TYR A 165 -43.95 0.82 86.82
C TYR A 165 -42.51 0.96 87.32
N LEU A 166 -41.87 2.13 87.16
CA LEU A 166 -40.55 2.42 87.72
C LEU A 166 -40.70 3.01 89.13
N PRO A 167 -40.18 2.36 90.18
CA PRO A 167 -40.22 2.88 91.55
C PRO A 167 -39.22 4.04 91.69
N TRP A 168 -39.71 5.27 91.69
CA TRP A 168 -38.92 6.46 92.02
C TRP A 168 -39.05 6.76 93.51
N ASP A 169 -38.23 6.13 94.34
CA ASP A 169 -38.07 6.53 95.74
C ASP A 169 -36.62 6.98 96.00
N ARG A 170 -36.51 8.18 96.60
CA ARG A 170 -35.41 8.76 97.40
C ARG A 170 -34.30 9.63 96.78
N THR A 171 -34.45 10.93 97.08
CA THR A 171 -33.52 11.82 97.83
C THR A 171 -32.00 11.71 97.59
N PRO A 172 -31.32 12.80 97.20
CA PRO A 172 -29.87 12.92 97.34
C PRO A 172 -29.49 13.29 98.79
N ALA A 173 -28.82 12.37 99.50
CA ALA A 173 -28.01 12.71 100.68
C ALA A 173 -26.55 12.88 100.25
N ALA A 174 -25.91 13.89 100.80
CA ALA A 174 -24.54 14.33 100.49
C ALA A 174 -23.45 13.28 100.78
N THR A 175 -22.48 13.19 99.84
CA THR A 175 -20.99 13.14 99.93
C THR A 175 -20.34 12.38 101.13
N PRO A 176 -19.20 11.63 101.02
CA PRO A 176 -17.98 11.99 100.26
C PRO A 176 -17.02 10.84 99.79
N ALA A 177 -15.85 11.24 99.24
CA ALA A 177 -14.51 10.57 99.28
C ALA A 177 -14.35 9.19 98.58
N ALA A 178 -13.60 9.07 97.48
CA ALA A 178 -12.13 9.03 97.33
C ALA A 178 -11.52 7.60 97.40
N ALA A 179 -10.77 7.25 96.34
CA ALA A 179 -9.76 6.17 96.18
C ALA A 179 -10.31 4.72 96.28
N GLU A 180 -9.83 3.68 95.59
CA GLU A 180 -8.61 3.40 94.83
C GLU A 180 -8.80 2.08 94.02
N SER A 181 -7.96 1.87 93.01
CA SER A 181 -7.71 0.66 92.18
C SER A 181 -7.37 -0.61 93.04
N PRO A 182 -7.18 -1.88 92.55
CA PRO A 182 -6.82 -2.32 91.18
C PRO A 182 -7.29 -3.74 90.69
N ALA A 183 -6.85 -4.07 89.46
CA ALA A 183 -6.57 -5.42 88.91
C ALA A 183 -7.77 -6.38 88.65
N ALA A 184 -7.85 -7.20 87.59
CA ALA A 184 -6.85 -7.74 86.67
C ALA A 184 -7.51 -8.11 85.31
N ALA A 185 -6.67 -8.08 84.26
CA ALA A 185 -6.88 -8.64 82.92
C ALA A 185 -6.85 -10.19 82.94
N PRO A 186 -6.78 -10.96 81.81
CA PRO A 186 -6.76 -10.61 80.37
C PRO A 186 -7.77 -11.50 79.58
N GLU A 187 -7.92 -11.59 78.25
CA GLU A 187 -7.05 -11.64 77.07
C GLU A 187 -7.93 -11.24 75.85
N ALA A 188 -7.45 -10.37 74.95
CA ALA A 188 -6.74 -10.69 73.70
C ALA A 188 -7.63 -11.44 72.67
N HIS A 189 -7.77 -11.02 71.41
CA HIS A 189 -6.68 -10.64 70.53
C HIS A 189 -7.06 -9.65 69.43
N SER A 190 -6.03 -8.88 69.12
CA SER A 190 -5.89 -7.73 68.24
C SER A 190 -6.06 -7.97 66.73
N PRO A 191 -6.19 -6.87 65.96
CA PRO A 191 -5.95 -6.79 64.51
C PRO A 191 -4.44 -6.93 64.19
N PRO A 192 -4.03 -6.71 62.93
CA PRO A 192 -3.26 -5.48 62.77
C PRO A 192 -3.57 -4.68 61.50
N ALA A 193 -3.10 -3.45 61.57
CA ALA A 193 -3.16 -2.41 60.56
C ALA A 193 -1.78 -2.20 59.90
N GLN A 194 -1.83 -1.47 58.79
CA GLN A 194 -0.80 -0.63 58.16
C GLN A 194 0.35 -1.30 57.39
N THR A 195 0.49 -0.87 56.13
CA THR A 195 1.53 0.02 55.55
C THR A 195 1.02 0.39 54.13
N GLY A 196 1.08 1.59 53.55
CA GLY A 196 2.06 2.66 53.63
C GLY A 196 3.01 2.58 52.43
N ALA A 197 3.02 3.61 51.56
CA ALA A 197 3.94 3.87 50.42
C ALA A 197 3.69 3.01 49.15
N GLU A 198 3.75 3.43 47.87
CA GLU A 198 4.25 4.58 47.09
C GLU A 198 3.47 4.58 45.75
N GLY A 199 3.06 5.71 45.18
CA GLY A 199 3.78 6.33 44.05
C GLY A 199 3.24 5.92 42.68
N GLU A 200 2.38 6.75 42.06
CA GLU A 200 2.35 6.86 40.59
C GLU A 200 3.56 7.69 40.15
N PRO A 201 4.11 7.43 38.94
CA PRO A 201 3.77 8.35 37.86
C PRO A 201 3.47 7.68 36.51
N LEU A 202 2.70 8.44 35.74
CA LEU A 202 2.47 8.43 34.29
C LEU A 202 3.72 8.15 33.40
N VAL A 203 3.44 7.91 32.11
CA VAL A 203 4.30 7.87 30.88
C VAL A 203 4.58 6.42 30.42
N ASN A 204 4.28 5.90 29.21
CA ASN A 204 3.82 6.35 27.89
C ASN A 204 3.36 5.10 27.09
N PRO A 205 2.43 5.18 26.11
CA PRO A 205 2.31 4.19 25.05
C PRO A 205 3.11 4.64 23.82
N ALA A 206 4.13 3.86 23.40
CA ALA A 206 4.64 3.71 22.00
C ALA A 206 6.15 3.44 21.95
N GLU A 207 6.55 2.27 21.43
CA GLU A 207 7.54 2.15 20.35
C GLU A 207 7.67 0.67 19.88
N PRO A 208 7.35 0.36 18.62
CA PRO A 208 8.06 -0.65 17.82
C PRO A 208 8.93 0.04 16.75
N PRO A 209 9.75 -0.67 15.97
CA PRO A 209 10.96 -1.47 16.25
C PRO A 209 12.22 -0.85 15.58
N PRO A 210 13.45 -1.41 15.72
CA PRO A 210 14.51 -1.19 14.73
C PRO A 210 14.55 -2.30 13.65
N PRO A 211 15.00 -1.98 12.43
CA PRO A 211 14.95 -2.88 11.27
C PRO A 211 15.96 -4.02 11.39
N SER A 212 15.49 -5.27 11.25
CA SER A 212 16.39 -6.37 10.96
C SER A 212 16.83 -6.24 9.50
N SER A 213 18.11 -6.02 9.37
CA SER A 213 18.86 -5.87 8.13
C SER A 213 18.79 -7.13 7.27
N ALA A 214 18.84 -6.89 5.96
CA ALA A 214 19.53 -7.70 4.96
C ALA A 214 19.13 -9.19 4.82
N SER A 215 18.49 -9.49 3.68
CA SER A 215 19.10 -10.34 2.65
C SER A 215 18.40 -10.20 1.31
#